data_AF-A0A833MYZ6-F1
#
_entry.id   AF-A0A833MYZ6-F1
#
_cell.length_a   1.000
_cell.length_b   1.000
_cell.length_c   1.000
_cell.angle_alpha   90.00
_cell.angle_beta   90.00
_cell.angle_gamma   90.00
#
_symmetry.space_group_name_H-M   'P 1'
#
loop_
_entity.id
_entity.type
_entity.pdbx_description
1 polymer ?
#
loop_
_entity_poly.entity_id
_entity_poly.type
_entity_poly.pdbx_seq_one_letter_code
_entity_poly.pdbx_strand_id
1 'polypeptide(L)' 'MPQPTDYWIDRLDGAFAVFSAYGVELEGIESRGDAQNHILDLIERDLVAAQEESAALADFEAQQLAEAA' A
#
# COMPACT_ATOMS: atom_id res chain seq x y z
N MET A 1 0.26 9.80 0.26
CA MET A 1 1.44 8.93 0.07
C MET A 1 1.49 7.99 1.25
N PRO A 2 1.36 6.67 1.04
CA PRO A 2 1.59 5.69 2.10
C PRO A 2 3.00 5.92 2.66
N GLN A 3 3.13 6.01 3.98
CA GLN A 3 4.42 6.19 4.62
C GLN A 3 5.01 4.81 5.00
N PRO A 4 6.34 4.64 5.00
CA PRO A 4 6.98 3.40 5.43
C PRO A 4 6.63 2.97 6.87
N THR A 5 5.99 3.85 7.65
CA THR A 5 5.49 3.59 9.00
C THR A 5 4.13 2.90 9.04
N ASP A 6 3.44 2.76 7.90
CA ASP A 6 2.08 2.18 7.84
C ASP A 6 2.09 0.66 7.96
N TYR A 7 3.27 0.05 7.76
CA TYR A 7 3.50 -1.38 7.88
C TYR A 7 4.60 -1.70 8.89
N TRP A 8 4.44 -2.77 9.65
CA TRP A 8 5.47 -3.26 10.56
C TRP A 8 5.53 -4.77 10.61
N ILE A 9 6.68 -5.29 11.05
CA ILE A 9 6.94 -6.72 11.18
C ILE A 9 6.95 -7.08 12.67
N ASP A 10 6.16 -8.07 13.06
CA ASP A 10 6.24 -8.70 14.37
C ASP A 10 6.47 -10.21 14.24
N ARG A 11 6.79 -10.88 15.34
CA ARG A 11 6.85 -12.34 15.39
C ARG A 11 5.56 -12.93 15.97
N LEU A 12 5.02 -13.94 15.29
CA LEU A 12 3.92 -14.76 15.75
C LEU A 12 4.34 -16.23 15.71
N ASP A 13 4.27 -16.92 16.85
CA ASP A 13 4.51 -18.36 16.97
C ASP A 13 5.79 -18.89 16.30
N GLY A 14 6.85 -18.09 16.36
CA GLY A 14 8.17 -18.45 15.80
C GLY A 14 8.36 -18.08 14.32
N ALA A 15 7.31 -17.61 13.64
CA ALA A 15 7.37 -17.02 12.30
C ALA A 15 7.26 -15.50 12.34
N PHE A 16 7.48 -14.84 11.20
CA PHE A 16 7.25 -13.41 11.03
C PHE A 16 5.86 -13.16 10.45
N ALA A 17 5.27 -12.02 10.81
CA ALA A 17 4.04 -11.50 10.23
C ALA A 17 4.20 -10.01 9.95
N VAL A 18 3.56 -9.56 8.87
CA VAL A 18 3.46 -8.17 8.46
C VAL A 18 2.07 -7.66 8.81
N PHE A 19 2.03 -6.48 9.41
CA PHE A 19 0.82 -5.83 9.87
C PHE A 19 0.69 -4.44 9.27
N SER A 20 -0.54 -3.96 9.23
CA SER A 20 -0.90 -2.58 8.96
C SER A 20 -1.86 -2.06 10.04
N ALA A 21 -2.22 -0.78 9.98
CA ALA A 21 -3.27 -0.21 10.83
C ALA A 21 -4.63 -0.93 10.68
N TYR A 22 -4.83 -1.69 9.60
CA TYR A 22 -6.06 -2.42 9.32
C TYR A 22 -6.04 -3.89 9.77
N GLY A 23 -4.88 -4.41 10.17
CA GLY A 23 -4.75 -5.77 10.69
C GLY A 23 -3.51 -6.51 10.19
N VAL A 24 -3.65 -7.84 10.02
CA VAL A 24 -2.61 -8.70 9.47
C VAL A 24 -2.66 -8.66 7.95
N GLU A 25 -1.56 -8.32 7.31
CA GLU A 25 -1.43 -8.39 5.85
C GLU A 25 -0.95 -9.77 5.40
N LEU A 26 0.03 -10.34 6.11
CA LEU A 26 0.56 -11.67 5.85
C LEU A 26 1.22 -12.26 7.10
N GLU A 27 1.03 -13.54 7.33
CA GLU A 27 1.62 -14.29 8.45
C GLU A 27 2.33 -15.57 7.99
N GLY A 28 3.08 -16.20 8.89
CA GLY A 28 3.79 -17.46 8.59
C GLY A 28 5.04 -17.28 7.74
N ILE A 29 5.62 -16.08 7.73
CA ILE A 29 6.79 -15.76 6.91
C ILE A 29 8.06 -16.30 7.58
N GLU A 30 8.85 -17.06 6.85
CA GLU A 30 10.00 -17.81 7.39
C GLU A 30 11.18 -16.90 7.76
N SER A 31 11.36 -15.79 7.02
CA SER A 31 12.48 -14.88 7.24
C SER A 31 12.04 -13.42 7.35
N ARG A 32 12.81 -12.64 8.11
CA ARG A 32 12.61 -11.19 8.20
C ARG A 32 12.81 -10.50 6.84
N GLY A 33 13.69 -11.04 5.99
CA GLY A 33 13.95 -10.50 4.65
C GLY A 33 12.72 -10.62 3.75
N ASP A 34 12.04 -11.76 3.78
CA ASP A 34 10.80 -11.96 3.02
C ASP A 34 9.68 -11.06 3.54
N ALA A 35 9.59 -10.87 4.85
CA ALA A 35 8.64 -9.93 5.44
C ALA A 35 8.94 -8.47 5.05
N GLN A 36 10.22 -8.10 4.91
CA GLN A 36 10.60 -6.77 4.41
C GLN A 36 10.28 -6.60 2.92
N ASN A 37 10.51 -7.62 2.10
CA ASN A 37 10.15 -7.59 0.69
C ASN A 37 8.63 -7.44 0.53
N HIS A 38 7.84 -8.15 1.33
CA HIS A 38 6.39 -8.01 1.30
C HIS A 38 5.93 -6.60 1.65
N ILE A 39 6.57 -5.93 2.62
CA ILE A 39 6.29 -4.52 2.92
C ILE A 39 6.59 -3.61 1.72
N LEU A 40 7.68 -3.86 0.98
CA LEU A 40 7.99 -3.09 -0.22
C LEU A 40 6.92 -3.26 -1.30
N ASP A 41 6.45 -4.48 -1.52
CA ASP A 41 5.37 -4.77 -2.48
C ASP A 41 4.07 -4.06 -2.09
N LEU A 42 3.72 -4.03 -0.79
CA LEU A 42 2.55 -3.31 -0.27
C LEU A 42 2.67 -1.80 -0.49
N ILE A 43 3.84 -1.22 -0.21
CA ILE A 43 4.10 0.20 -0.45
C ILE A 43 3.98 0.54 -1.94
N GLU A 44 4.51 -0.31 -2.83
CA GLU A 44 4.41 -0.11 -4.27
C GLU A 44 2.96 -0.16 -4.74
N ARG A 45 2.18 -1.16 -4.28
CA ARG A 45 0.75 -1.28 -4.57
C ARG A 45 -0.01 -0.02 -4.19
N ASP A 46 0.21 0.48 -2.98
CA ASP A 46 -0.50 1.65 -2.45
C ASP A 46 -0.08 2.93 -3.18
N LEU A 47 1.18 3.02 -3.61
CA LEU A 47 1.66 4.13 -4.44
C LEU A 47 0.97 4.13 -5.81
N VAL A 48 0.84 2.97 -6.45
CA VAL A 48 0.13 2.84 -7.74
C VAL A 48 -1.34 3.23 -7.57
N ALA A 49 -2.02 2.72 -6.55
CA ALA A 49 -3.42 3.06 -6.28
C ALA A 49 -3.62 4.58 -6.08
N ALA A 50 -2.72 5.24 -5.35
CA ALA A 50 -2.78 6.69 -5.15
C ALA A 50 -2.53 7.47 -6.45
N GLN A 51 -1.68 6.97 -7.35
CA GLN A 51 -1.45 7.57 -8.66
C GLN A 51 -2.67 7.43 -9.57
N GLU A 52 -3.28 6.25 -9.59
CA GLU A 52 -4.50 5.99 -10.37
C GLU A 52 -5.67 6.85 -9.89
N GLU A 53 -5.84 7.01 -8.57
CA GLU A 53 -6.85 7.91 -7.99
C GLU A 53 -6.61 9.37 -8.41
N SER A 54 -5.36 9.82 -8.35
CA SER A 54 -4.97 11.19 -8.74
C SER A 54 -5.23 11.42 -10.24
N ALA A 55 -4.94 10.44 -11.09
CA ALA A 55 -5.18 10.51 -12.52
C ALA A 55 -6.69 10.55 -12.83
N ALA A 56 -7.49 9.70 -12.17
CA ALA A 56 -8.94 9.69 -12.34
C ALA A 56 -9.58 11.02 -11.93
N LEU A 57 -9.09 11.66 -10.86
CA LEU A 57 -9.55 12.97 -10.43
C LEU A 57 -9.21 14.05 -11.47
N ALA A 58 -7.99 14.05 -11.99
CA ALA A 58 -7.57 15.02 -13.02
C ALA A 58 -8.40 14.88 -14.31
N ASP A 59 -8.70 13.64 -14.73
CA ASP A 59 -9.54 13.38 -15.90
C ASP A 59 -10.97 13.88 -15.68
N PHE A 60 -11.55 13.66 -14.49
CA PHE A 60 -12.86 14.18 -14.13
C PHE A 60 -12.89 15.72 -14.16
N GLU A 61 -11.88 16.38 -13.61
CA GLU A 61 -11.77 17.85 -13.62
C GLU A 61 -11.63 18.40 -15.05
N ALA A 62 -10.85 17.73 -15.91
CA ALA A 62 -10.69 18.11 -17.30
C ALA A 62 -12.01 17.99 -18.09
N GLN A 63 -12.80 16.93 -17.85
CA GLN A 63 -14.13 16.76 -18.45
C GLN A 63 -15.08 17.87 -18.00
N GLN A 64 -15.14 18.17 -16.71
CA GLN A 64 -15.99 19.24 -16.17
C GLN A 64 -15.66 20.61 -16.78
N LEU A 65 -14.37 20.91 -17.01
CA LEU A 65 -13.95 22.15 -17.66
C LEU A 65 -14.34 22.19 -19.14
N ALA A 66 -14.24 21.07 -19.85
CA ALA A 66 -14.62 20.97 -21.25
C ALA A 66 -16.13 21.10 -21.47
N GLU A 67 -16.95 20.58 -20.55
CA GLU A 67 -18.42 20.70 -20.61
C GLU A 67 -18.93 22.11 -20.27
N ALA A 68 -18.12 22.91 -19.55
CA ALA A 68 -18.47 24.27 -19.15
C ALA A 68 -18.12 25.36 -20.20
N ALA A 69 -17.46 25.00 -21.30
CA ALA A 69 -16.99 25.90 -22.37
C ALA A 69 -17.91 25.89 -23.59
#